data_AF-E8RR42-F1
#
_entry.id   AF-E8RR42-F1
#
_cell.length_a   1.000
_cell.length_b   1.000
_cell.length_c   1.000
_cell.angle_alpha   90.00
_cell.angle_beta   90.00
_cell.angle_gamma   90.00
#
_symmetry.space_group_name_H-M   'P 1'
#
loop_
_entity.id
_entity.type
_entity.pdbx_description
1 polymer ?
#
loop_
_entity_poly.entity_id
_entity_poly.type
_entity_poly.pdbx_seq_one_letter_code
_entity_poly.pdbx_strand_id
1 'polypeptide(L)'
;MSIIDSVGRLEKNDPAPLYLQLQKVLREAIRARVFVADDAIPPERDLAEAFDVSRITVRKAIDGLVTEGLLSRRRGAGTFVAARVEKSFSKLSSFSEDMISRGRKPHSVWVSKAEGAVTPEEALSLGLSPGSLVYRFHRIRYADDSTMALEYSTIPGYCLPSIEAVGDSLYAALETSGHRPVRALQRLRAISFSRDQAEQLHVTAGEPGLFIERRGFLADGRAAEFTQSYYRGDAYDVVAELNDL
;
A
#
# COMPACT_ATOMS: atom_id res chain seq x y z
N MET A 1 33.40 3.72 -6.26
CA MET A 1 32.52 4.23 -5.18
C MET A 1 32.13 3.01 -4.37
N SER A 2 32.31 3.00 -3.04
CA SER A 2 32.01 1.81 -2.25
C SER A 2 30.50 1.55 -2.22
N ILE A 3 30.07 0.28 -2.17
CA ILE A 3 28.66 -0.10 -1.98
C ILE A 3 28.08 0.63 -0.75
N ILE A 4 28.89 0.77 0.31
CA ILE A 4 28.53 1.50 1.54
C ILE A 4 28.27 2.99 1.26
N ASP A 5 29.06 3.62 0.40
CA ASP A 5 28.96 5.04 0.11
C ASP A 5 27.70 5.35 -0.71
N SER A 6 27.26 4.39 -1.54
CA SER A 6 26.02 4.49 -2.32
C SER A 6 24.78 4.10 -1.53
N VAL A 7 24.85 3.09 -0.66
CA VAL A 7 23.67 2.43 -0.08
C VAL A 7 23.39 2.90 1.35
N GLY A 8 24.41 3.37 2.08
CA GLY A 8 24.32 3.77 3.49
C GLY A 8 25.04 2.78 4.42
N ARG A 9 25.11 3.10 5.72
CA ARG A 9 25.84 2.34 6.75
C ARG A 9 24.89 1.71 7.76
N LEU A 10 25.27 0.55 8.31
CA LEU A 10 24.58 -0.04 9.46
C LEU A 10 24.87 0.78 10.73
N GLU A 11 23.87 0.92 11.59
CA GLU A 11 23.96 1.70 12.82
C GLU A 11 24.48 0.81 13.96
N LYS A 12 25.74 1.01 14.37
CA LYS A 12 26.42 0.17 15.38
C LYS A 12 25.71 0.10 16.74
N ASN A 13 24.88 1.08 17.07
CA ASN A 13 24.16 1.18 18.34
C ASN A 13 22.66 0.89 18.21
N ASP A 14 22.18 0.50 17.02
CA ASP A 14 20.78 0.13 16.84
C ASP A 14 20.56 -1.28 17.41
N PRO A 15 19.64 -1.46 18.38
CA PRO A 15 19.34 -2.77 18.96
C PRO A 15 18.64 -3.72 17.98
N ALA A 16 18.22 -3.24 16.81
CA ALA A 16 17.58 -4.07 15.80
C ALA A 16 18.56 -5.13 15.24
N PRO A 17 18.08 -6.37 14.98
CA PRO A 17 18.85 -7.38 14.27
C PRO A 17 19.47 -6.87 12.96
N LEU A 18 20.71 -7.28 12.67
CA LEU A 18 21.48 -6.82 11.50
C LEU A 18 20.76 -6.96 10.16
N TYR A 19 19.93 -8.00 10.00
CA TYR A 19 19.16 -8.17 8.76
C TYR A 19 18.09 -7.09 8.60
N LEU A 20 17.47 -6.61 9.68
CA LEU A 20 16.48 -5.51 9.64
C LEU A 20 17.16 -4.17 9.38
N GLN A 21 18.35 -3.95 9.95
CA GLN A 21 19.14 -2.77 9.64
C GLN A 21 19.55 -2.75 8.16
N LEU A 22 20.07 -3.86 7.64
CA LEU A 22 20.43 -3.97 6.22
C LEU A 22 19.20 -3.79 5.32
N GLN A 23 18.04 -4.33 5.72
CA GLN A 23 16.78 -4.11 5.02
C GLN A 23 16.38 -2.63 4.98
N LYS A 24 16.52 -1.91 6.10
CA LYS A 24 16.28 -0.46 6.19
C LYS A 24 17.18 0.32 5.25
N VAL A 25 18.48 0.05 5.30
CA VAL A 25 19.48 0.76 4.49
C VAL A 25 19.25 0.52 2.98
N LEU A 26 19.02 -0.73 2.57
CA LEU A 26 18.70 -1.06 1.17
C LEU A 26 17.39 -0.39 0.70
N ARG A 27 16.36 -0.37 1.57
CA ARG A 27 15.10 0.32 1.28
C ARG A 27 15.31 1.82 1.08
N GLU A 28 16.14 2.45 1.90
CA GLU A 28 16.49 3.88 1.78
C GLU A 28 17.28 4.17 0.49
N ALA A 29 18.19 3.28 0.08
CA ALA A 29 18.91 3.41 -1.18
C ALA A 29 17.97 3.32 -2.40
N ILE A 30 17.01 2.39 -2.38
CA ILE A 30 15.97 2.29 -3.42
C ILE A 30 15.10 3.56 -3.43
N ARG A 31 14.70 4.07 -2.25
CA ARG A 31 13.97 5.35 -2.11
C ARG A 31 14.72 6.54 -2.68
N ALA A 32 16.03 6.59 -2.45
CA ALA A 32 16.91 7.65 -2.93
C ALA A 32 17.27 7.51 -4.42
N ARG A 33 16.72 6.51 -5.13
CA ARG A 33 17.03 6.18 -6.53
C ARG A 33 18.51 5.91 -6.79
N VAL A 34 19.21 5.39 -5.78
CA VAL A 34 20.57 4.83 -5.95
C VAL A 34 20.53 3.60 -6.85
N PHE A 35 19.46 2.81 -6.69
CA PHE A 35 19.05 1.77 -7.63
C PHE A 35 17.69 2.18 -8.18
N VAL A 36 17.53 2.21 -9.51
CA VAL A 36 16.24 2.47 -10.17
C VAL A 36 15.54 1.17 -10.54
N ALA A 37 14.28 1.25 -10.94
CA ALA A 37 13.51 0.12 -11.44
C ALA A 37 14.31 -0.69 -12.48
N ASP A 38 14.26 -2.02 -12.37
CA ASP A 38 15.01 -2.97 -13.20
C ASP A 38 16.53 -2.98 -13.03
N ASP A 39 17.12 -2.16 -12.15
CA ASP A 39 18.53 -2.27 -11.81
C ASP A 39 18.78 -3.54 -10.99
N ALA A 40 19.91 -4.21 -11.28
CA ALA A 40 20.42 -5.28 -10.44
C ALA A 40 21.05 -4.69 -9.16
N ILE A 41 20.64 -5.17 -8.00
CA ILE A 41 21.37 -4.90 -6.76
C ILE A 41 22.66 -5.74 -6.71
N PRO A 42 23.69 -5.32 -5.95
CA PRO A 42 24.91 -6.09 -5.80
C PRO A 42 24.63 -7.53 -5.31
N PRO A 43 25.42 -8.52 -5.74
CA PRO A 43 25.30 -9.91 -5.29
C PRO A 43 25.35 -10.06 -3.76
N GLU A 44 24.69 -11.10 -3.23
CA GLU A 44 24.67 -11.41 -1.78
C GLU A 44 26.07 -11.47 -1.16
N ARG A 45 27.06 -11.97 -1.92
CA ARG A 45 28.46 -12.05 -1.48
C ARG A 45 29.07 -10.66 -1.28
N ASP A 46 28.84 -9.77 -2.23
CA ASP A 46 29.49 -8.46 -2.26
C ASP A 46 28.84 -7.54 -1.21
N LEU A 47 27.53 -7.70 -0.96
CA LEU A 47 26.84 -7.09 0.18
C LEU A 47 27.36 -7.63 1.52
N ALA A 48 27.60 -8.94 1.64
CA ALA A 48 28.11 -9.55 2.87
C ALA A 48 29.50 -9.00 3.23
N GLU A 49 30.38 -8.87 2.23
CA GLU A 49 31.71 -8.30 2.38
C GLU A 49 31.67 -6.80 2.69
N ALA A 50 30.86 -6.03 1.96
CA ALA A 50 30.75 -4.59 2.16
C ALA A 50 30.19 -4.23 3.55
N PHE A 51 29.21 -4.98 4.06
CA PHE A 51 28.56 -4.68 5.33
C PHE A 51 29.15 -5.44 6.53
N ASP A 52 30.18 -6.27 6.31
CA ASP A 52 30.77 -7.15 7.33
C ASP A 52 29.74 -7.99 8.09
N VAL A 53 28.87 -8.67 7.31
CA VAL A 53 27.80 -9.52 7.85
C VAL A 53 27.80 -10.89 7.16
N SER A 54 27.19 -11.89 7.81
CA SER A 54 27.05 -13.21 7.20
C SER A 54 26.17 -13.17 5.94
N ARG A 55 26.44 -14.04 4.96
CA ARG A 55 25.58 -14.20 3.77
C ARG A 55 24.14 -14.59 4.13
N ILE A 56 23.94 -15.30 5.24
CA ILE A 56 22.61 -15.67 5.75
C ILE A 56 21.85 -14.41 6.18
N THR A 57 22.54 -13.48 6.84
CA THR A 57 21.98 -12.17 7.24
C THR A 57 21.56 -11.36 6.02
N VAL A 58 22.41 -11.31 4.98
CA VAL A 58 22.09 -10.62 3.72
C VAL A 58 20.89 -11.25 3.03
N ARG A 59 20.89 -12.58 2.89
CA ARG A 59 19.79 -13.31 2.27
C ARG A 59 18.46 -13.03 2.98
N LYS A 60 18.45 -13.07 4.31
CA LYS A 60 17.26 -12.77 5.11
C LYS A 60 16.75 -11.33 4.91
N ALA A 61 17.65 -10.36 4.77
CA ALA A 61 17.29 -8.97 4.46
C ALA A 61 16.66 -8.86 3.06
N ILE A 62 17.28 -9.50 2.05
CA ILE A 62 16.77 -9.54 0.68
C ILE A 62 15.43 -10.26 0.61
N ASP A 63 15.26 -11.39 1.31
CA ASP A 63 13.99 -12.12 1.40
C ASP A 63 12.87 -11.24 1.95
N GLY A 64 13.18 -10.42 2.96
CA GLY A 64 12.24 -9.42 3.48
C GLY A 64 11.84 -8.39 2.42
N LEU A 65 12.79 -7.85 1.66
CA LEU A 65 12.52 -6.89 0.58
C LEU A 65 11.80 -7.51 -0.62
N VAL A 66 12.05 -8.78 -0.91
CA VAL A 66 11.32 -9.55 -1.93
C VAL A 66 9.88 -9.79 -1.48
N THR A 67 9.68 -10.17 -0.22
CA THR A 67 8.34 -10.31 0.37
C THR A 67 7.58 -8.98 0.39
N GLU A 68 8.29 -7.86 0.56
CA GLU A 68 7.73 -6.50 0.48
C GLU A 68 7.48 -6.02 -0.97
N GLY A 69 7.89 -6.79 -1.98
CA GLY A 69 7.75 -6.43 -3.39
C GLY A 69 8.66 -5.29 -3.85
N LEU A 70 9.70 -4.96 -3.06
CA LEU A 70 10.70 -3.95 -3.42
C LEU A 70 11.80 -4.51 -4.33
N LEU A 71 12.04 -5.81 -4.20
CA LEU A 71 13.02 -6.55 -5.00
C LEU A 71 12.35 -7.76 -5.65
N SER A 72 12.85 -8.16 -6.81
CA SER A 72 12.44 -9.39 -7.50
C SER A 72 13.67 -10.25 -7.82
N ARG A 73 13.54 -11.58 -7.65
CA ARG A 73 14.59 -12.52 -8.04
C ARG A 73 14.35 -13.01 -9.45
N ARG A 74 15.38 -12.91 -10.31
CA ARG A 74 15.39 -13.50 -11.65
C ARG A 74 16.38 -14.66 -11.66
N ARG A 75 15.87 -15.87 -11.89
CA ARG A 75 16.66 -17.11 -11.85
C ARG A 75 17.87 -16.99 -12.79
N GLY A 76 19.08 -17.12 -12.24
CA GLY A 76 20.34 -17.03 -12.99
C GLY A 76 20.80 -15.62 -13.36
N ALA A 77 19.98 -14.59 -13.13
CA ALA A 77 20.29 -13.20 -13.49
C ALA A 77 20.52 -12.29 -12.26
N GLY A 78 20.06 -12.69 -11.07
CA GLY A 78 20.30 -11.95 -9.82
C GLY A 78 19.01 -11.39 -9.20
N THR A 79 19.18 -10.37 -8.36
CA THR A 79 18.07 -9.68 -7.67
C THR A 79 17.98 -8.26 -8.21
N PHE A 80 16.77 -7.83 -8.55
CA PHE A 80 16.50 -6.57 -9.25
C PHE A 80 15.52 -5.71 -8.48
N VAL A 81 15.62 -4.39 -8.58
CA VAL A 81 14.60 -3.48 -8.04
C VAL A 81 13.30 -3.68 -8.81
N ALA A 82 12.22 -3.93 -8.08
CA ALA A 82 10.91 -4.13 -8.67
C ALA A 82 10.47 -2.86 -9.41
N ALA A 83 10.08 -2.99 -10.67
CA ALA A 83 9.61 -1.89 -11.48
C ALA A 83 8.19 -1.43 -11.11
N ARG A 84 7.44 -2.24 -10.36
CA ARG A 84 6.03 -2.04 -10.05
C ARG A 84 5.73 -2.23 -8.57
N VAL A 85 4.65 -1.59 -8.14
CA VAL A 85 4.24 -1.46 -6.75
C VAL A 85 3.34 -2.66 -6.40
N GLU A 86 3.87 -3.68 -5.72
CA GLU A 86 3.19 -4.98 -5.46
C GLU A 86 2.37 -5.01 -4.15
N LYS A 87 1.05 -5.27 -4.21
CA LYS A 87 0.18 -5.43 -3.02
C LYS A 87 0.08 -6.88 -2.60
N SER A 88 0.61 -7.23 -1.43
CA SER A 88 0.38 -8.55 -0.83
C SER A 88 -1.08 -8.74 -0.39
N PHE A 89 -1.74 -9.80 -0.88
CA PHE A 89 -3.15 -10.11 -0.65
C PHE A 89 -3.45 -10.73 0.74
N SER A 90 -2.42 -11.20 1.45
CA SER A 90 -2.56 -11.96 2.70
C SER A 90 -2.69 -11.08 3.96
N LYS A 91 -2.52 -9.75 3.84
CA LYS A 91 -2.56 -8.81 4.96
C LYS A 91 -3.58 -7.70 4.76
N LEU A 92 -4.43 -7.48 5.76
CA LEU A 92 -5.32 -6.33 5.79
C LEU A 92 -4.54 -5.06 6.14
N SER A 93 -4.12 -4.34 5.11
CA SER A 93 -3.41 -3.07 5.19
C SER A 93 -4.24 -1.93 4.60
N SER A 94 -4.00 -0.74 5.12
CA SER A 94 -4.44 0.53 4.53
C SER A 94 -3.54 0.93 3.35
N PHE A 95 -4.01 1.85 2.50
CA PHE A 95 -3.16 2.41 1.43
C PHE A 95 -1.86 3.01 1.98
N SER A 96 -1.91 3.72 3.12
CA SER A 96 -0.72 4.36 3.66
C SER A 96 0.30 3.32 4.13
N GLU A 97 -0.16 2.27 4.82
CA GLU A 97 0.69 1.15 5.23
C GLU A 97 1.28 0.42 4.00
N ASP A 98 0.47 0.21 2.96
CA ASP A 98 0.88 -0.40 1.69
C ASP A 98 1.99 0.38 0.99
N MET A 99 1.90 1.70 0.94
CA MET A 99 2.93 2.53 0.30
C MET A 99 4.20 2.57 1.15
N ILE A 100 4.07 2.71 2.47
CA ILE A 100 5.22 2.76 3.39
C ILE A 100 6.03 1.47 3.32
N SER A 101 5.37 0.29 3.34
CA SER A 101 6.05 -1.00 3.26
C SER A 101 6.83 -1.14 1.94
N ARG A 102 6.32 -0.54 0.86
CA ARG A 102 6.95 -0.52 -0.47
C ARG A 102 7.88 0.66 -0.68
N GLY A 103 8.35 1.28 0.39
CA GLY A 103 9.31 2.35 0.27
C GLY A 103 8.74 3.68 -0.26
N ARG A 104 7.44 3.84 -0.50
CA ARG A 104 6.87 5.08 -1.04
C ARG A 104 6.35 5.99 0.06
N LYS A 105 6.25 7.29 -0.21
CA LYS A 105 5.62 8.28 0.68
C LYS A 105 4.14 8.45 0.31
N PRO A 106 3.19 7.86 1.06
CA PRO A 106 1.78 8.07 0.80
C PRO A 106 1.37 9.49 1.18
N HIS A 107 0.53 10.11 0.36
CA HIS A 107 -0.24 11.26 0.78
C HIS A 107 -1.59 11.29 0.05
N SER A 108 -2.45 12.25 0.39
CA SER A 108 -3.76 12.38 -0.24
C SER A 108 -4.18 13.80 -0.42
N VAL A 109 -4.91 14.01 -1.51
CA VAL A 109 -5.63 15.25 -1.79
C VAL A 109 -7.11 14.96 -1.67
N TRP A 110 -7.79 15.69 -0.78
CA TRP A 110 -9.23 15.59 -0.61
C TRP A 110 -9.95 16.24 -1.78
N VAL A 111 -10.84 15.49 -2.41
CA VAL A 111 -11.77 16.02 -3.43
C VAL A 111 -13.06 16.43 -2.75
N SER A 112 -13.59 15.59 -1.85
CA SER A 112 -14.73 15.97 -1.02
C SER A 112 -14.81 15.14 0.26
N LYS A 113 -15.46 15.73 1.26
CA LYS A 113 -15.95 15.06 2.46
C LYS A 113 -17.43 15.42 2.60
N ALA A 114 -18.30 14.43 2.80
CA ALA A 114 -19.71 14.66 3.07
C ALA A 114 -20.22 13.73 4.18
N GLU A 115 -21.18 14.20 4.95
CA GLU A 115 -21.95 13.37 5.88
C GLU A 115 -23.42 13.37 5.48
N GLY A 116 -24.14 12.33 5.86
CA GLY A 116 -25.59 12.29 5.66
C GLY A 116 -26.17 10.91 5.86
N ALA A 117 -27.46 10.79 5.57
CA ALA A 117 -28.14 9.51 5.60
C ALA A 117 -27.57 8.55 4.54
N VAL A 118 -27.53 7.27 4.90
CA VAL A 118 -27.15 6.17 4.01
C VAL A 118 -28.09 6.09 2.80
N THR A 119 -27.53 5.86 1.61
CA THR A 119 -28.31 5.58 0.40
C THR A 119 -28.75 4.11 0.37
N PRO A 120 -29.74 3.71 -0.46
CA PRO A 120 -30.15 2.32 -0.57
C PRO A 120 -29.01 1.35 -0.95
N GLU A 121 -28.11 1.74 -1.85
CA GLU A 121 -26.97 0.92 -2.27
C GLU A 121 -25.95 0.73 -1.14
N GLU A 122 -25.65 1.81 -0.41
CA GLU A 122 -24.76 1.76 0.75
C GLU A 122 -25.39 0.94 1.88
N ALA A 123 -26.69 1.08 2.11
CA ALA A 123 -27.41 0.34 3.14
C ALA A 123 -27.33 -1.17 2.89
N LEU A 124 -27.52 -1.60 1.64
CA LEU A 124 -27.34 -3.00 1.24
C LEU A 124 -25.87 -3.45 1.38
N SER A 125 -24.92 -2.60 1.00
CA SER A 125 -23.50 -2.96 1.02
C SER A 125 -22.91 -3.05 2.43
N LEU A 126 -23.38 -2.18 3.34
CA LEU A 126 -22.91 -2.06 4.72
C LEU A 126 -23.84 -2.75 5.74
N GLY A 127 -25.01 -3.23 5.32
CA GLY A 127 -26.00 -3.81 6.25
C GLY A 127 -26.57 -2.78 7.24
N LEU A 128 -26.81 -1.55 6.78
CA LEU A 128 -27.31 -0.46 7.61
C LEU A 128 -28.82 -0.24 7.41
N SER A 129 -29.50 0.17 8.47
CA SER A 129 -30.89 0.60 8.39
C SER A 129 -31.03 1.92 7.61
N PRO A 130 -32.13 2.16 6.89
CA PRO A 130 -32.42 3.45 6.27
C PRO A 130 -32.31 4.61 7.27
N GLY A 131 -31.76 5.74 6.83
CA GLY A 131 -31.54 6.91 7.68
C GLY A 131 -30.31 6.85 8.60
N SER A 132 -29.60 5.72 8.66
CA SER A 132 -28.32 5.63 9.39
C SER A 132 -27.33 6.68 8.86
N LEU A 133 -26.63 7.35 9.77
CA LEU A 133 -25.56 8.29 9.41
C LEU A 133 -24.39 7.54 8.76
N VAL A 134 -23.84 8.13 7.69
CA VAL A 134 -22.58 7.71 7.08
C VAL A 134 -21.71 8.93 6.76
N TYR A 135 -20.39 8.71 6.79
CA TYR A 135 -19.39 9.65 6.30
C TYR A 135 -18.85 9.16 4.96
N ARG A 136 -18.80 10.06 3.98
CA ARG A 136 -18.33 9.82 2.62
C ARG A 136 -17.06 10.62 2.36
N PHE A 137 -16.08 9.93 1.82
CA PHE A 137 -14.76 10.46 1.56
C PHE A 137 -14.41 10.22 0.10
N HIS A 138 -14.08 11.28 -0.63
CA HIS A 138 -13.50 11.19 -1.97
C HIS A 138 -12.11 11.82 -1.95
N ARG A 139 -11.10 11.04 -2.32
CA ARG A 139 -9.71 11.49 -2.31
C ARG A 139 -8.89 10.87 -3.43
N ILE A 140 -7.92 11.64 -3.90
CA ILE A 140 -6.86 11.18 -4.79
C ILE A 140 -5.70 10.71 -3.91
N ARG A 141 -5.27 9.47 -4.10
CA ARG A 141 -4.17 8.84 -3.36
C ARG A 141 -2.89 8.96 -4.18
N TYR A 142 -1.82 9.36 -3.54
CA TYR A 142 -0.51 9.56 -4.15
C TYR A 142 0.55 8.66 -3.51
N ALA A 143 1.53 8.27 -4.31
CA ALA A 143 2.78 7.68 -3.86
C ALA A 143 3.92 8.54 -4.38
N ASP A 144 4.69 9.12 -3.45
CA ASP A 144 5.62 10.21 -3.75
C ASP A 144 4.87 11.33 -4.48
N ASP A 145 5.29 11.71 -5.68
CA ASP A 145 4.67 12.79 -6.47
C ASP A 145 3.72 12.26 -7.57
N SER A 146 3.42 10.96 -7.59
CA SER A 146 2.58 10.32 -8.63
C SER A 146 1.20 9.94 -8.11
N THR A 147 0.17 10.29 -8.88
CA THR A 147 -1.21 9.81 -8.67
C THR A 147 -1.25 8.29 -8.76
N MET A 148 -1.99 7.67 -7.84
CA MET A 148 -2.09 6.22 -7.77
C MET A 148 -3.50 5.70 -7.91
N ALA A 149 -4.43 6.32 -7.17
CA ALA A 149 -5.81 5.89 -7.19
C ALA A 149 -6.78 7.03 -6.89
N LEU A 150 -8.00 6.91 -7.41
CA LEU A 150 -9.17 7.60 -6.88
C LEU A 150 -9.83 6.68 -5.87
N GLU A 151 -10.18 7.21 -4.70
CA GLU A 151 -10.79 6.42 -3.64
C GLU A 151 -12.07 7.09 -3.13
N TYR A 152 -13.14 6.29 -3.11
CA TYR A 152 -14.46 6.64 -2.61
C TYR A 152 -14.78 5.72 -1.43
N SER A 153 -14.87 6.26 -0.23
CA SER A 153 -15.15 5.47 0.98
C SER A 153 -16.43 5.95 1.64
N THR A 154 -17.32 5.02 1.97
CA THR A 154 -18.49 5.22 2.83
C THR A 154 -18.27 4.49 4.15
N ILE A 155 -18.31 5.23 5.25
CA ILE A 155 -18.02 4.78 6.60
C ILE A 155 -19.27 4.96 7.47
N PRO A 156 -19.76 3.93 8.17
CA PRO A 156 -20.87 4.08 9.11
C PRO A 156 -20.57 5.12 10.19
N GLY A 157 -21.57 5.92 10.55
CA GLY A 157 -21.41 7.02 11.50
C GLY A 157 -20.94 6.59 12.89
N TYR A 158 -21.20 5.35 13.30
CA TYR A 158 -20.72 4.81 14.58
C TYR A 158 -19.21 4.49 14.59
N CYS A 159 -18.54 4.44 13.43
CA CYS A 159 -17.12 4.11 13.34
C CYS A 159 -16.19 5.31 13.57
N LEU A 160 -16.71 6.53 13.46
CA LEU A 160 -15.93 7.77 13.58
C LEU A 160 -16.72 8.79 14.41
N PRO A 161 -16.05 9.58 15.27
CA PRO A 161 -16.73 10.58 16.09
C PRO A 161 -17.28 11.76 15.28
N SER A 162 -16.63 12.11 14.17
CA SER A 162 -17.09 13.13 13.23
C SER A 162 -16.42 12.94 11.86
N ILE A 163 -16.86 13.70 10.86
CA ILE A 163 -16.28 13.72 9.51
C ILE A 163 -14.83 14.25 9.48
N GLU A 164 -14.47 15.12 10.42
CA GLU A 164 -13.12 15.72 10.55
C GLU A 164 -12.11 14.76 11.17
N ALA A 165 -12.55 13.68 11.83
CA ALA A 165 -11.67 12.72 12.49
C ALA A 165 -10.65 12.07 11.54
N VAL A 166 -10.96 12.04 10.24
CA VAL A 166 -10.08 11.49 9.21
C VAL A 166 -9.09 12.54 8.70
N GLY A 167 -7.86 12.46 9.20
CA GLY A 167 -6.67 13.09 8.62
C GLY A 167 -6.10 12.26 7.46
N ASP A 168 -4.78 12.02 7.44
CA ASP A 168 -4.12 11.39 6.28
C ASP A 168 -4.47 9.90 6.07
N SER A 169 -4.77 9.19 7.16
CA SER A 169 -5.07 7.76 7.15
C SER A 169 -6.44 7.47 7.77
N LEU A 170 -7.34 6.94 6.94
CA LEU A 170 -8.66 6.47 7.39
C LEU A 170 -8.53 5.36 8.43
N TYR A 171 -7.66 4.39 8.18
CA TYR A 171 -7.47 3.25 9.09
C TYR A 171 -6.84 3.66 10.42
N ALA A 172 -6.02 4.72 10.46
CA ALA A 172 -5.53 5.27 11.71
C ALA A 172 -6.67 5.92 12.52
N ALA A 173 -7.55 6.69 11.86
CA ALA A 173 -8.71 7.29 12.51
C ALA A 173 -9.70 6.23 13.03
N LEU A 174 -9.91 5.15 12.26
CA LEU A 174 -10.72 4.01 12.68
C LEU A 174 -10.10 3.28 13.88
N GLU A 175 -8.78 3.08 13.89
CA GLU A 175 -8.06 2.50 15.03
C GLU A 175 -8.22 3.35 16.29
N THR A 176 -7.97 4.66 16.20
CA THR A 176 -8.15 5.60 17.32
C THR A 176 -9.59 5.59 17.85
N SER A 177 -10.56 5.37 16.97
CA SER A 177 -11.98 5.28 17.33
C SER A 177 -12.40 3.89 17.82
N GLY A 178 -11.49 2.90 17.87
CA GLY A 178 -11.78 1.52 18.28
C GLY A 178 -12.53 0.67 17.24
N HIS A 179 -12.57 1.12 15.99
CA HIS A 179 -13.36 0.54 14.90
C HIS A 179 -12.50 0.14 13.68
N ARG A 180 -11.22 -0.21 13.89
CA ARG A 180 -10.39 -0.73 12.80
C ARG A 180 -10.94 -2.06 12.29
N PRO A 181 -11.13 -2.23 10.96
CA PRO A 181 -11.53 -3.51 10.40
C PRO A 181 -10.51 -4.62 10.72
N VAL A 182 -10.99 -5.79 11.13
CA VAL A 182 -10.16 -6.98 11.40
C VAL A 182 -10.24 -8.02 10.27
N ARG A 183 -11.25 -7.89 9.43
CA ARG A 183 -11.50 -8.74 8.26
C ARG A 183 -11.98 -7.87 7.12
N ALA A 184 -11.65 -8.22 5.88
CA ALA A 184 -12.23 -7.56 4.72
C ALA A 184 -12.52 -8.55 3.59
N LEU A 185 -13.55 -8.24 2.81
CA LEU A 185 -13.79 -8.86 1.50
C LEU A 185 -13.36 -7.87 0.43
N GLN A 186 -12.55 -8.33 -0.54
CA GLN A 186 -12.12 -7.51 -1.66
C GLN A 186 -12.57 -8.14 -2.99
N ARG A 187 -13.12 -7.32 -3.89
CA ARG A 187 -13.46 -7.70 -5.26
C ARG A 187 -12.66 -6.84 -6.22
N LEU A 188 -11.97 -7.48 -7.16
CA LEU A 188 -11.11 -6.84 -8.13
C LEU A 188 -11.70 -6.99 -9.53
N ARG A 189 -11.61 -5.95 -10.34
CA ARG A 189 -12.08 -5.93 -11.73
C ARG A 189 -11.13 -5.11 -12.60
N ALA A 190 -10.83 -5.60 -13.79
CA ALA A 190 -10.25 -4.76 -14.83
C ALA A 190 -11.30 -3.78 -15.33
N ILE A 191 -10.90 -2.53 -15.55
CA ILE A 191 -11.76 -1.47 -16.09
C ILE A 191 -10.99 -0.63 -17.10
N SER A 192 -11.71 0.17 -17.88
CA SER A 192 -11.15 1.30 -18.63
C SER A 192 -11.57 2.59 -17.94
N PHE A 193 -10.63 3.52 -17.74
CA PHE A 193 -10.96 4.78 -17.09
C PHE A 193 -11.90 5.64 -17.94
N SER A 194 -12.91 6.22 -17.30
CA SER A 194 -13.70 7.30 -17.91
C SER A 194 -12.84 8.56 -18.09
N ARG A 195 -13.33 9.53 -18.87
CA ARG A 195 -12.65 10.82 -19.04
C ARG A 195 -12.38 11.50 -17.69
N ASP A 196 -13.40 11.62 -16.84
CA ASP A 196 -13.29 12.28 -15.53
C ASP A 196 -12.33 11.56 -14.59
N GLN A 197 -12.27 10.22 -14.66
CA GLN A 197 -11.31 9.44 -13.86
C GLN A 197 -9.88 9.64 -14.38
N ALA A 198 -9.71 9.62 -15.69
CA ALA A 198 -8.42 9.76 -16.34
C ALA A 198 -7.81 11.15 -16.09
N GLU A 199 -8.61 12.21 -16.14
CA GLU A 199 -8.19 13.58 -15.82
C GLU A 199 -7.67 13.70 -14.39
N GLN A 200 -8.40 13.16 -13.41
CA GLN A 200 -8.00 13.18 -12.00
C GLN A 200 -6.78 12.28 -11.72
N LEU A 201 -6.61 11.21 -12.49
CA LEU A 201 -5.47 10.29 -12.36
C LEU A 201 -4.26 10.69 -13.20
N HIS A 202 -4.35 11.73 -14.02
CA HIS A 202 -3.32 12.15 -14.97
C HIS A 202 -2.89 11.01 -15.93
N VAL A 203 -3.88 10.31 -16.48
CA VAL A 203 -3.72 9.26 -17.49
C VAL A 203 -4.62 9.54 -18.69
N THR A 204 -4.49 8.75 -19.77
CA THR A 204 -5.35 8.87 -20.94
C THR A 204 -6.70 8.19 -20.70
N ALA A 205 -7.79 8.81 -21.17
CA ALA A 205 -9.11 8.17 -21.15
C ALA A 205 -9.08 6.82 -21.90
N GLY A 206 -9.71 5.80 -21.32
CA GLY A 206 -9.70 4.44 -21.87
C GLY A 206 -8.51 3.58 -21.42
N GLU A 207 -7.49 4.16 -20.77
CA GLU A 207 -6.38 3.37 -20.23
C GLU A 207 -6.88 2.32 -19.22
N PRO A 208 -6.22 1.15 -19.18
CA PRO A 208 -6.61 0.08 -18.27
C PRO A 208 -6.33 0.48 -16.82
N GLY A 209 -7.34 0.28 -15.99
CA GLY A 209 -7.28 0.46 -14.55
C GLY A 209 -7.68 -0.82 -13.82
N LEU A 210 -7.32 -0.85 -12.54
CA LEU A 210 -7.77 -1.88 -11.62
C LEU A 210 -8.78 -1.27 -10.65
N PHE A 211 -10.02 -1.71 -10.76
CA PHE A 211 -11.06 -1.38 -9.79
C PHE A 211 -11.01 -2.38 -8.62
N ILE A 212 -10.97 -1.84 -7.40
CA ILE A 212 -10.97 -2.60 -6.16
C ILE A 212 -12.12 -2.13 -5.29
N GLU A 213 -13.09 -3.00 -5.03
CA GLU A 213 -14.11 -2.80 -3.99
C GLU A 213 -13.69 -3.54 -2.74
N ARG A 214 -13.77 -2.88 -1.59
CA ARG A 214 -13.44 -3.43 -0.27
C ARG A 214 -14.62 -3.21 0.68
N ARG A 215 -14.98 -4.27 1.39
CA ARG A 215 -15.89 -4.24 2.55
C ARG A 215 -15.11 -4.68 3.77
N GLY A 216 -14.88 -3.78 4.71
CA GLY A 216 -14.20 -4.06 5.97
C GLY A 216 -15.20 -4.37 7.08
N PHE A 217 -14.86 -5.31 7.95
CA PHE A 217 -15.70 -5.77 9.05
C PHE A 217 -14.96 -5.72 10.38
N LEU A 218 -15.69 -5.34 11.43
CA LEU A 218 -15.25 -5.39 12.82
C LEU A 218 -15.25 -6.84 13.33
N ALA A 219 -14.66 -7.04 14.52
CA ALA A 219 -14.62 -8.33 15.18
C ALA A 219 -16.02 -8.89 15.52
N ASP A 220 -17.00 -8.02 15.76
CA ASP A 220 -18.39 -8.38 15.99
C ASP A 220 -19.19 -8.64 14.70
N GLY A 221 -18.54 -8.56 13.53
CA GLY A 221 -19.14 -8.82 12.22
C GLY A 221 -19.84 -7.62 11.57
N ARG A 222 -20.01 -6.49 12.25
CA ARG A 222 -20.56 -5.27 11.63
C ARG A 222 -19.62 -4.72 10.56
N ALA A 223 -20.17 -4.13 9.50
CA ALA A 223 -19.38 -3.48 8.46
C ALA A 223 -18.78 -2.17 9.00
N ALA A 224 -17.49 -1.95 8.83
CA ALA A 224 -16.81 -0.72 9.22
C ALA A 224 -16.49 0.20 8.02
N GLU A 225 -16.45 -0.36 6.81
CA GLU A 225 -16.23 0.43 5.60
C GLU A 225 -16.81 -0.24 4.35
N PHE A 226 -17.14 0.60 3.38
CA PHE A 226 -17.32 0.25 1.99
C PHE A 226 -16.48 1.21 1.15
N THR A 227 -15.44 0.70 0.50
CA THR A 227 -14.47 1.52 -0.24
C THR A 227 -14.35 1.03 -1.67
N GLN A 228 -14.43 1.95 -2.63
CA GLN A 228 -14.21 1.72 -4.04
C GLN A 228 -12.96 2.49 -4.47
N SER A 229 -11.99 1.79 -5.02
CA SER A 229 -10.70 2.36 -5.44
C SER A 229 -10.44 2.07 -6.90
N TYR A 230 -10.04 3.10 -7.63
CA TYR A 230 -9.70 3.06 -9.05
C TYR A 230 -8.20 3.25 -9.19
N TYR A 231 -7.44 2.15 -9.22
CA TYR A 231 -5.98 2.16 -9.29
C TYR A 231 -5.50 2.19 -10.73
N ARG A 232 -4.47 3.00 -10.97
CA ARG A 232 -3.71 3.04 -12.22
C ARG A 232 -3.08 1.67 -12.54
N GLY A 233 -3.41 1.11 -13.70
CA GLY A 233 -2.92 -0.21 -14.12
C GLY A 233 -1.45 -0.23 -14.54
N ASP A 234 -0.88 0.92 -14.89
CA ASP A 234 0.55 1.08 -15.20
C ASP A 234 1.43 1.15 -13.95
N ALA A 235 0.83 1.38 -12.77
CA ALA A 235 1.57 1.75 -11.58
C ALA A 235 1.19 0.95 -10.32
N TYR A 236 0.20 0.06 -10.38
CA TYR A 236 -0.24 -0.76 -9.23
C TYR A 236 -0.42 -2.23 -9.60
N ASP A 237 0.29 -3.11 -8.91
CA ASP A 237 0.15 -4.55 -9.01
C ASP A 237 -0.54 -5.13 -7.76
N VAL A 238 -1.29 -6.20 -7.97
CA VAL A 238 -1.83 -7.03 -6.89
C VAL A 238 -1.18 -8.40 -6.95
N VAL A 239 -0.59 -8.81 -5.83
CA VAL A 239 0.17 -10.04 -5.68
C VAL A 239 -0.47 -10.88 -4.58
N ALA A 240 -0.85 -12.11 -4.92
CA ALA A 240 -1.35 -13.08 -3.97
C ALA A 240 -0.44 -14.31 -4.00
N GLU A 241 0.06 -14.72 -2.83
CA GLU A 241 0.69 -16.01 -2.67
C GLU A 241 -0.42 -17.06 -2.49
N LEU A 242 -0.41 -18.08 -3.33
CA LEU A 242 -1.36 -19.19 -3.29
C LEU A 242 -0.61 -20.41 -2.77
N ASN A 243 -1.05 -20.91 -1.61
CA ASN A 243 -0.56 -22.17 -1.05
C ASN A 243 -1.59 -23.26 -1.33
N ASP A 244 -1.10 -24.45 -1.67
CA ASP A 244 -1.91 -25.68 -1.56
C ASP A 244 -2.17 -25.94 -0.07
N LEU A 245 -3.38 -26.43 0.25
CA LEU A 245 -3.81 -26.69 1.63
C LEU A 245 -3.07 -27.88 2.26
#